data_AF-A0A0G1QER1-F1
#
_entry.id   AF-A0A0G1QER1-F1
#
_cell.length_a   1.000
_cell.length_b   1.000
_cell.length_c   1.000
_cell.angle_alpha   90.00
_cell.angle_beta   90.00
_cell.angle_gamma   90.00
#
_symmetry.space_group_name_H-M   'P 1'
#
loop_
_entity.id
_entity.type
_entity.pdbx_description
1 polymer ?
#
loop_
_entity_poly.entity_id
_entity_poly.type
_entity_poly.pdbx_seq_one_letter_code
_entity_poly.pdbx_strand_id
1 'polypeptide(L)'
;MQNILKNNNARGITLLELLVVLGVLAIVATLLTGALAEFRTTSALAEAKSEIIGILRDARSRTIASRNNMQYGVHFDLAENIVALFEGDTYNAGKLRYHRIILMNDADVDGEHITTLALTFFFRHMPDIIQGGYLYIAMPPLYRIEADKKEYYVYTDTERDAKLAELKDRKTTLQRYKGLGEMNPEQLWMTTMNPAKRMLKQVHIEEAEAADEIFSILMGDDVAPRKKFIQINAHQASLDV
;
A
#
# COMPACT_ATOMS: atom_id res chain seq x y z
N MET A 1 -17.27 26.25 99.50
CA MET A 1 -16.05 26.99 99.88
C MET A 1 -14.87 26.06 99.63
N GLN A 2 -14.02 26.41 98.65
CA GLN A 2 -12.63 25.92 98.47
C GLN A 2 -12.47 24.40 98.15
N ASN A 3 -11.75 23.94 97.13
CA ASN A 3 -10.53 24.48 96.54
C ASN A 3 -10.40 24.13 95.05
N ILE A 4 -10.14 25.18 94.27
CA ILE A 4 -9.51 25.17 92.95
C ILE A 4 -8.03 24.84 93.18
N LEU A 5 -7.56 23.66 92.76
CA LEU A 5 -6.13 23.35 92.68
C LEU A 5 -5.79 22.87 91.27
N LYS A 6 -5.34 23.85 90.48
CA LYS A 6 -4.44 23.80 89.31
C LYS A 6 -3.95 22.40 88.92
N ASN A 7 -4.51 21.87 87.84
CA ASN A 7 -3.88 20.82 87.06
C ASN A 7 -2.85 21.46 86.11
N ASN A 8 -1.64 21.75 86.61
CA ASN A 8 -0.53 22.29 85.82
C ASN A 8 0.32 21.17 85.22
N ASN A 9 -0.27 20.33 84.36
CA ASN A 9 0.48 19.38 83.54
C ASN A 9 0.40 19.75 82.05
N ALA A 10 0.48 21.04 81.75
CA ALA A 10 0.73 21.51 80.39
C ALA A 10 2.23 21.30 80.08
N ARG A 11 2.60 20.07 79.72
CA ARG A 11 3.90 19.83 79.05
C ARG A 11 3.83 20.57 77.72
N GLY A 12 4.53 21.69 77.63
CA GLY A 12 4.69 22.40 76.35
C GLY A 12 5.37 21.49 75.33
N ILE A 13 5.03 21.70 74.05
CA ILE A 13 5.65 20.98 72.93
C ILE A 13 7.16 21.21 73.01
N THR A 14 7.93 20.12 73.04
CA THR A 14 9.38 20.22 73.02
C THR A 14 9.85 20.65 71.63
N LEU A 15 10.96 21.39 71.55
CA LEU A 15 11.55 21.80 70.27
C LEU A 15 11.78 20.59 69.34
N LEU A 16 12.11 19.43 69.92
CA LEU A 16 12.29 18.17 69.21
C LEU A 16 10.99 17.64 68.58
N GLU A 17 9.88 17.64 69.31
CA GLU A 17 8.57 17.25 68.78
C GLU A 17 8.14 18.17 67.64
N LEU A 18 8.38 19.48 67.75
CA LEU A 18 8.09 20.44 66.68
C LEU A 18 8.91 20.13 65.41
N LEU A 19 10.20 19.83 65.55
CA LEU A 19 11.07 19.47 64.43
C LEU A 19 10.65 18.16 63.76
N VAL A 20 10.24 17.16 64.54
CA VAL A 20 9.73 15.89 64.01
C VAL A 20 8.44 16.11 63.21
N VAL A 21 7.50 16.91 63.73
CA VAL A 21 6.24 17.22 63.03
C VAL A 21 6.51 17.97 61.73
N LEU A 22 7.40 18.96 61.73
CA LEU A 22 7.78 19.69 60.51
C LEU A 22 8.46 18.77 59.48
N GLY A 23 9.31 17.86 59.92
CA GLY A 23 9.94 16.87 59.05
C GLY A 23 8.93 15.93 58.39
N VAL A 24 7.97 15.42 59.15
CA VAL A 24 6.88 14.58 58.62
C VAL A 24 6.02 15.35 57.63
N LEU A 25 5.65 16.59 57.94
CA LEU A 25 4.87 17.44 57.02
C LEU A 25 5.62 17.71 55.71
N ALA A 26 6.93 17.93 55.74
CA ALA A 26 7.74 18.13 54.54
C ALA A 26 7.80 16.87 53.64
N ILE A 27 7.92 15.69 54.25
CA ILE A 27 7.91 14.41 53.54
C ILE A 27 6.54 14.18 52.88
N VAL A 28 5.45 14.37 53.64
CA VAL A 28 4.08 14.23 53.13
C VAL A 28 3.80 15.21 52.00
N ALA A 29 4.22 16.48 52.12
CA ALA A 29 4.07 17.48 51.07
C ALA A 29 4.82 17.08 49.79
N THR A 30 6.04 16.53 49.91
CA THR A 30 6.84 16.08 48.76
C THR A 30 6.23 14.85 48.07
N LEU A 31 5.66 13.92 48.83
CA LEU A 31 4.93 12.77 48.27
C LEU A 31 3.64 13.21 47.58
N LEU A 32 2.92 14.16 48.17
CA LEU A 32 1.68 14.69 47.61
C LEU A 32 1.92 15.46 46.30
N THR A 33 2.99 16.26 46.20
CA THR A 33 3.30 16.99 44.96
C THR A 33 3.64 16.04 43.81
N GLY A 34 4.38 14.96 44.07
CA GLY A 34 4.67 13.91 43.07
C GLY A 34 3.41 13.20 42.60
N ALA A 35 2.56 12.75 43.52
CA ALA A 35 1.30 12.08 43.20
C ALA A 35 0.33 12.99 42.42
N LEU A 36 0.26 14.29 42.77
CA LEU A 36 -0.56 15.26 42.03
C LEU A 36 -0.06 15.49 40.60
N ALA A 37 1.27 15.49 40.40
CA ALA A 37 1.86 15.68 39.08
C ALA A 37 1.57 14.48 38.16
N GLU A 38 1.75 13.25 38.66
CA GLU A 38 1.40 12.03 37.92
C GLU A 38 -0.09 11.92 37.61
N PHE A 39 -0.96 12.33 38.55
CA PHE A 39 -2.41 12.32 38.33
C PHE A 39 -2.84 13.32 37.24
N ARG A 40 -2.21 14.51 37.19
CA ARG A 40 -2.48 15.51 36.16
C ARG A 40 -2.06 15.02 34.77
N THR A 41 -0.91 14.36 34.64
CA THR A 41 -0.44 13.85 33.35
C THR A 41 -1.28 12.68 32.85
N THR A 42 -1.66 11.74 33.74
CA THR A 42 -2.57 10.64 33.36
C THR A 42 -3.96 11.13 33.00
N SER A 43 -4.49 12.13 33.71
CA SER A 43 -5.80 12.71 33.40
C SER A 43 -5.79 13.45 32.06
N ALA A 44 -4.77 14.27 31.80
CA ALA A 44 -4.61 14.97 30.52
C ALA A 44 -4.45 13.99 29.34
N LEU A 45 -3.69 12.90 29.54
CA LEU A 45 -3.53 11.85 28.53
C LEU A 45 -4.84 11.10 28.26
N ALA A 46 -5.63 10.83 29.30
CA ALA A 46 -6.92 10.15 29.17
C ALA A 46 -7.94 11.02 28.41
N GLU A 47 -7.93 12.33 28.65
CA GLU A 47 -8.79 13.30 27.96
C GLU A 47 -8.42 13.39 26.47
N ALA A 48 -7.14 13.60 26.14
CA ALA A 48 -6.67 13.65 24.75
C ALA A 48 -6.95 12.34 24.00
N LYS A 49 -6.79 11.18 24.65
CA LYS A 49 -7.15 9.88 24.08
C LYS A 49 -8.65 9.80 23.76
N SER A 50 -9.51 10.26 24.66
CA SER A 50 -10.95 10.23 24.46
C SER A 50 -11.38 11.16 23.31
N GLU A 51 -10.74 12.32 23.19
CA GLU A 51 -10.95 13.27 22.11
C GLU A 51 -10.60 12.65 20.74
N ILE A 52 -9.39 12.10 20.60
CA ILE A 52 -8.94 11.44 19.36
C ILE A 52 -9.87 10.28 18.98
N ILE A 53 -10.26 9.44 19.95
CA ILE A 53 -11.20 8.33 19.71
C ILE A 53 -12.57 8.87 19.27
N GLY A 54 -13.04 9.98 19.84
CA GLY A 54 -14.28 10.64 19.44
C GLY A 54 -14.23 11.12 18.00
N ILE A 55 -13.15 11.81 17.62
CA ILE A 55 -12.90 12.29 16.26
C ILE A 55 -12.86 11.12 15.27
N LEU A 56 -12.13 10.04 15.59
CA LEU A 56 -12.05 8.84 14.76
C LEU A 56 -13.41 8.16 14.57
N ARG A 57 -14.23 8.10 15.63
CA ARG A 57 -15.59 7.54 15.57
C ARG A 57 -16.52 8.40 14.72
N ASP A 58 -16.49 9.71 14.87
CA ASP A 58 -17.31 10.63 14.06
C ASP A 58 -16.90 10.56 12.58
N ALA A 59 -15.61 10.61 12.28
CA ALA A 59 -15.08 10.46 10.92
C ALA A 59 -15.49 9.12 10.28
N ARG A 60 -15.36 8.01 11.02
CA ARG A 60 -15.83 6.68 10.57
C ARG A 60 -17.34 6.66 10.33
N SER A 61 -18.12 7.25 11.24
CA SER A 61 -19.58 7.32 11.10
C SER A 61 -19.98 8.09 9.85
N ARG A 62 -19.31 9.21 9.54
CA ARG A 62 -19.56 10.03 8.34
C ARG A 62 -19.12 9.36 7.04
N THR A 63 -18.11 8.50 7.10
CA THR A 63 -17.66 7.67 5.96
C THR A 63 -18.68 6.57 5.64
N ILE A 64 -19.26 5.94 6.68
CA ILE A 64 -20.24 4.85 6.54
C ILE A 64 -21.64 5.39 6.23
N ALA A 65 -22.01 6.53 6.81
CA ALA A 65 -23.25 7.23 6.49
C ALA A 65 -23.09 7.91 5.14
N SER A 66 -23.23 7.14 4.05
CA SER A 66 -23.31 7.69 2.71
C SER A 66 -24.39 8.76 2.68
N ARG A 67 -23.97 10.02 2.56
CA ARG A 67 -24.87 11.14 2.26
C ARG A 67 -24.94 11.22 0.73
N ASN A 68 -26.14 11.27 0.17
CA ASN A 68 -26.36 11.39 -1.28
C ASN A 68 -25.73 10.28 -2.13
N ASN A 69 -25.57 9.05 -1.60
CA ASN A 69 -25.05 7.90 -2.35
C ASN A 69 -23.58 8.04 -2.80
N MET A 70 -22.84 8.99 -2.19
CA MET A 70 -21.38 9.14 -2.29
C MET A 70 -20.75 8.69 -0.97
N GLN A 71 -19.55 8.12 -1.03
CA GLN A 71 -18.82 7.63 0.14
C GLN A 71 -17.67 8.62 0.38
N TYR A 72 -17.60 9.17 1.59
CA TYR A 72 -16.60 10.15 1.96
C TYR A 72 -15.30 9.44 2.34
N GLY A 73 -14.16 9.95 1.92
CA GLY A 73 -12.89 9.53 2.51
C GLY A 73 -12.41 10.53 3.55
N VAL A 74 -11.54 10.07 4.45
CA VAL A 74 -11.06 10.87 5.59
C VAL A 74 -9.55 11.02 5.48
N HIS A 75 -9.07 12.26 5.50
CA HIS A 75 -7.67 12.59 5.69
C HIS A 75 -7.47 13.20 7.07
N PHE A 76 -6.50 12.68 7.82
CA PHE A 76 -6.11 13.18 9.14
C PHE A 76 -4.79 13.93 9.00
N ASP A 77 -4.82 15.23 9.28
CA ASP A 77 -3.60 15.98 9.55
C ASP A 77 -3.38 16.04 11.07
N LEU A 78 -2.42 15.23 11.54
CA LEU A 78 -2.05 15.13 12.95
C LEU A 78 -1.26 16.34 13.46
N ALA A 79 -0.69 17.16 12.56
CA ALA A 79 0.06 18.36 12.95
C ALA A 79 -0.87 19.54 13.22
N GLU A 80 -1.98 19.62 12.50
CA GLU A 80 -2.95 20.73 12.61
C GLU A 80 -4.25 20.34 13.34
N ASN A 81 -4.41 19.08 13.77
CA ASN A 81 -5.67 18.52 14.31
C ASN A 81 -6.87 18.70 13.35
N ILE A 82 -6.61 18.69 12.03
CA ILE A 82 -7.64 18.88 11.01
C ILE A 82 -8.10 17.51 10.51
N VAL A 83 -9.42 17.33 10.47
CA VAL A 83 -10.07 16.23 9.75
C VAL A 83 -10.67 16.79 8.47
N ALA A 84 -10.05 16.47 7.33
CA ALA A 84 -10.59 16.80 6.02
C ALA A 84 -11.44 15.65 5.49
N LEU A 85 -12.73 15.91 5.26
CA LEU A 85 -13.63 15.00 4.56
C LEU A 85 -13.56 15.33 3.08
N PHE A 86 -13.10 14.38 2.27
CA PHE A 86 -13.14 14.54 0.81
C PHE A 86 -14.36 13.79 0.25
N GLU A 87 -15.15 14.52 -0.53
CA GLU A 87 -16.24 13.99 -1.33
C GLU A 87 -15.63 13.47 -2.64
N GLY A 88 -15.79 12.17 -2.90
CA GLY A 88 -15.29 11.55 -4.12
C GLY A 88 -16.10 10.32 -4.47
N ASP A 89 -16.12 9.98 -5.77
CA ASP A 89 -16.63 8.70 -6.22
C ASP A 89 -15.74 7.60 -5.65
N THR A 90 -16.22 6.89 -4.64
CA THR A 90 -15.57 5.64 -4.26
C THR A 90 -15.71 4.64 -5.38
N TYR A 91 -14.60 3.95 -5.65
CA TYR A 91 -14.55 2.85 -6.60
C TYR A 91 -15.72 1.90 -6.35
N ASN A 92 -16.59 1.77 -7.36
CA ASN A 92 -17.74 0.88 -7.33
C ASN A 92 -17.57 -0.14 -8.45
N ALA A 93 -17.23 -1.37 -8.07
CA ALA A 93 -17.07 -2.49 -8.99
C ALA A 93 -18.34 -2.77 -9.83
N GLY A 94 -19.53 -2.38 -9.36
CA GLY A 94 -20.79 -2.52 -10.09
C GLY A 94 -21.04 -1.46 -11.17
N LYS A 95 -20.23 -0.40 -11.26
CA LYS A 95 -20.35 0.68 -12.26
C LYS A 95 -19.16 0.78 -13.20
N LEU A 96 -18.49 -0.35 -13.47
CA LEU A 96 -17.34 -0.39 -14.37
C LEU A 96 -17.76 -0.02 -15.80
N ARG A 97 -17.11 1.01 -16.37
CA ARG A 97 -17.30 1.41 -17.77
C ARG A 97 -16.61 0.48 -18.75
N TYR A 98 -15.51 -0.13 -18.33
CA TYR A 98 -14.69 -1.01 -19.16
C TYR A 98 -14.54 -2.36 -18.48
N HIS A 99 -14.89 -3.42 -19.23
CA HIS A 99 -14.75 -4.82 -18.81
C HIS A 99 -13.48 -5.46 -19.37
N ARG A 100 -12.60 -4.65 -19.97
CA ARG A 100 -11.27 -5.02 -20.43
C ARG A 100 -10.32 -3.86 -20.19
N ILE A 101 -9.50 -4.00 -19.18
CA ILE A 101 -8.37 -3.11 -18.89
C ILE A 101 -7.14 -3.87 -19.36
N ILE A 102 -6.45 -3.31 -20.35
CA ILE A 102 -5.29 -3.94 -20.99
C ILE A 102 -4.06 -3.12 -20.63
N LEU A 103 -3.15 -3.72 -19.87
CA LEU A 103 -1.81 -3.19 -19.62
C LEU A 103 -0.97 -3.46 -20.86
N MET A 104 -0.61 -2.40 -21.58
CA MET A 104 0.19 -2.48 -22.80
C MET A 104 1.50 -1.74 -22.56
N ASN A 105 2.44 -2.46 -21.97
CA ASN A 105 3.79 -1.98 -21.67
C ASN A 105 4.79 -2.61 -22.66
N ASP A 106 5.99 -2.06 -22.71
CA ASP A 106 7.06 -2.55 -23.57
C ASP A 106 7.49 -3.97 -23.15
N ALA A 107 8.10 -4.71 -24.09
CA ALA A 107 8.59 -6.08 -23.88
C ALA A 107 9.96 -6.14 -23.19
N ASP A 108 10.44 -5.01 -22.70
CA ASP A 108 11.73 -4.88 -22.03
C ASP A 108 11.58 -4.99 -20.50
N VAL A 109 12.73 -5.04 -19.83
CA VAL A 109 12.83 -5.15 -18.37
C VAL A 109 12.12 -3.99 -17.64
N ASP A 110 12.10 -2.81 -18.25
CA ASP A 110 11.40 -1.64 -17.70
C ASP A 110 9.88 -1.77 -17.86
N GLY A 111 9.40 -2.32 -18.98
CA GLY A 111 8.00 -2.66 -19.17
C GLY A 111 7.48 -3.72 -18.18
N GLU A 112 8.29 -4.72 -17.84
CA GLU A 112 7.97 -5.70 -16.79
C GLU A 112 7.89 -5.05 -15.40
N HIS A 113 8.78 -4.11 -15.10
CA HIS A 113 8.75 -3.36 -13.85
C HIS A 113 7.48 -2.50 -13.74
N ILE A 114 7.11 -1.78 -14.80
CA ILE A 114 5.85 -1.01 -14.85
C ILE A 114 4.64 -1.93 -14.72
N THR A 115 4.68 -3.11 -15.36
CA THR A 115 3.62 -4.11 -15.23
C THR A 115 3.46 -4.56 -13.79
N THR A 116 4.55 -4.83 -13.09
CA THR A 116 4.53 -5.23 -11.67
C THR A 116 3.96 -4.13 -10.78
N LEU A 117 4.32 -2.87 -11.01
CA LEU A 117 3.74 -1.71 -10.31
C LEU A 117 2.22 -1.61 -10.54
N ALA A 118 1.78 -1.73 -11.78
CA ALA A 118 0.37 -1.69 -12.13
C ALA A 118 -0.40 -2.86 -11.50
N LEU A 119 0.14 -4.08 -11.56
CA LEU A 119 -0.45 -5.26 -10.92
C LEU A 119 -0.57 -5.06 -9.40
N THR A 120 0.45 -4.49 -8.76
CA THR A 120 0.42 -4.16 -7.33
C THR A 120 -0.70 -3.17 -7.03
N PHE A 121 -0.84 -2.12 -7.84
CA PHE A 121 -1.92 -1.15 -7.69
C PHE A 121 -3.30 -1.80 -7.81
N PHE A 122 -3.54 -2.61 -8.83
CA PHE A 122 -4.82 -3.29 -9.01
C PHE A 122 -5.09 -4.29 -7.89
N PHE A 123 -4.08 -5.05 -7.44
CA PHE A 123 -4.22 -5.98 -6.34
C PHE A 123 -4.58 -5.29 -5.01
N ARG A 124 -3.92 -4.16 -4.71
CA ARG A 124 -4.10 -3.43 -3.44
C ARG A 124 -5.36 -2.58 -3.40
N HIS A 125 -5.72 -1.94 -4.51
CA HIS A 125 -6.76 -0.90 -4.52
C HIS A 125 -8.02 -1.28 -5.30
N MET A 126 -7.93 -2.23 -6.24
CA MET A 126 -9.05 -2.61 -7.11
C MET A 126 -9.09 -4.12 -7.37
N PRO A 127 -9.06 -4.98 -6.34
CA PRO A 127 -8.97 -6.44 -6.51
C PRO A 127 -10.16 -7.01 -7.28
N ASP A 128 -11.34 -6.39 -7.18
CA ASP A 128 -12.55 -6.78 -7.90
C ASP A 128 -12.38 -6.77 -9.43
N ILE A 129 -11.46 -5.95 -9.97
CA ILE A 129 -11.16 -5.92 -11.40
C ILE A 129 -10.46 -7.22 -11.82
N ILE A 130 -9.55 -7.71 -10.97
CA ILE A 130 -8.81 -8.95 -11.22
C ILE A 130 -9.74 -10.15 -11.02
N GLN A 131 -10.52 -10.16 -9.93
CA GLN A 131 -11.49 -11.22 -9.64
C GLN A 131 -12.60 -11.29 -10.70
N GLY A 132 -13.05 -10.14 -11.21
CA GLY A 132 -13.99 -10.05 -12.33
C GLY A 132 -13.41 -10.48 -13.67
N GLY A 133 -12.10 -10.79 -13.75
CA GLY A 133 -11.44 -11.20 -14.98
C GLY A 133 -11.33 -10.09 -16.01
N TYR A 134 -11.30 -8.83 -15.57
CA TYR A 134 -11.27 -7.67 -16.45
C TYR A 134 -9.86 -7.12 -16.71
N LEU A 135 -8.84 -7.59 -15.99
CA LEU A 135 -7.45 -7.17 -16.17
C LEU A 135 -6.70 -8.11 -17.13
N TYR A 136 -6.03 -7.52 -18.11
CA TYR A 136 -5.25 -8.20 -19.13
C TYR A 136 -3.90 -7.53 -19.32
N ILE A 137 -2.91 -8.30 -19.78
CA ILE A 137 -1.59 -7.81 -20.21
C ILE A 137 -1.48 -8.09 -21.71
N ALA A 138 -1.22 -7.06 -22.51
CA ALA A 138 -0.95 -7.23 -23.92
C ALA A 138 0.44 -7.83 -24.13
N MET A 139 0.55 -8.74 -25.09
CA MET A 139 1.84 -9.28 -25.51
C MET A 139 2.20 -8.76 -26.90
N PRO A 140 3.11 -7.78 -27.00
CA PRO A 140 3.68 -7.39 -28.28
C PRO A 140 4.61 -8.46 -28.86
N PRO A 141 4.79 -8.50 -30.19
CA PRO A 141 5.74 -9.40 -30.82
C PRO A 141 7.18 -8.99 -30.53
N LEU A 142 8.06 -9.98 -30.35
CA LEU A 142 9.50 -9.77 -30.15
C LEU A 142 10.23 -9.55 -31.48
N TYR A 143 9.74 -10.16 -32.57
CA TYR A 143 10.40 -10.06 -33.88
C TYR A 143 9.41 -9.82 -35.02
N ARG A 144 9.88 -9.10 -36.03
CA ARG A 144 9.31 -9.01 -37.37
C ARG A 144 10.24 -9.68 -38.37
N ILE A 145 9.70 -10.61 -39.14
CA ILE A 145 10.39 -11.25 -40.26
C ILE A 145 9.69 -10.82 -41.54
N GLU A 146 10.43 -10.19 -42.45
CA GLU A 146 9.93 -9.80 -43.76
C GLU A 146 10.49 -10.73 -44.83
N ALA A 147 9.62 -11.34 -45.63
CA ALA A 147 9.99 -12.21 -46.76
C ALA A 147 8.98 -12.05 -47.89
N ASP A 148 9.45 -11.87 -49.13
CA ASP A 148 8.60 -11.71 -50.32
C ASP A 148 7.47 -10.66 -50.17
N LYS A 149 7.79 -9.51 -49.57
CA LYS A 149 6.83 -8.42 -49.25
C LYS A 149 5.72 -8.82 -48.27
N LYS A 150 5.86 -9.94 -47.57
CA LYS A 150 4.99 -10.33 -46.46
C LYS A 150 5.73 -10.15 -45.14
N GLU A 151 4.99 -9.67 -44.14
CA GLU A 151 5.48 -9.50 -42.79
C GLU A 151 4.90 -10.60 -41.90
N TYR A 152 5.77 -11.19 -41.08
CA TYR A 152 5.42 -12.18 -40.07
C TYR A 152 5.87 -11.65 -38.71
N TYR A 153 4.97 -11.69 -37.73
CA TYR A 153 5.25 -11.30 -36.36
C TYR A 153 5.32 -12.56 -35.50
N VAL A 154 6.38 -12.68 -34.70
CA VAL A 154 6.61 -13.83 -33.83
C VAL A 154 6.96 -13.34 -32.42
N TYR A 155 6.59 -14.15 -31.43
CA TYR A 155 6.55 -13.76 -30.02
C TYR A 155 7.57 -14.49 -29.16
N THR A 156 8.23 -15.51 -29.71
CA THR A 156 9.30 -16.24 -29.02
C THR A 156 10.48 -16.50 -29.94
N ASP A 157 11.65 -16.77 -29.36
CA ASP A 157 12.83 -17.20 -30.11
C ASP A 157 12.60 -18.50 -30.87
N THR A 158 11.87 -19.43 -30.26
CA THR A 158 11.55 -20.72 -30.91
C THR A 158 10.69 -20.53 -32.15
N GLU A 159 9.71 -19.63 -32.11
CA GLU A 159 8.88 -19.28 -33.25
C GLU A 159 9.69 -18.57 -34.34
N ARG A 160 10.60 -17.68 -33.95
CA ARG A 160 11.53 -17.03 -34.89
C ARG A 160 12.36 -18.05 -35.64
N ASP A 161 13.01 -18.98 -34.94
CA ASP A 161 13.90 -19.96 -35.55
C ASP A 161 13.13 -20.94 -36.44
N ALA A 162 11.95 -21.37 -36.01
CA ALA A 162 11.05 -22.18 -36.83
C ALA A 162 10.62 -21.43 -38.10
N LYS A 163 10.28 -20.14 -37.99
CA LYS A 163 9.82 -19.34 -39.14
C LYS A 163 10.95 -19.02 -40.11
N LEU A 164 12.15 -18.74 -39.61
CA LEU A 164 13.35 -18.60 -40.43
C LEU A 164 13.72 -19.92 -41.13
N ALA A 165 13.51 -21.06 -40.47
CA ALA A 165 13.74 -22.37 -41.07
C ALA A 165 12.77 -22.68 -42.21
N GLU A 166 11.50 -22.28 -42.09
CA GLU A 166 10.49 -22.37 -43.15
C GLU A 166 10.83 -21.48 -44.36
N LEU A 167 11.48 -20.34 -44.12
CA LEU A 167 11.78 -19.33 -45.14
C LEU A 167 13.21 -19.41 -45.69
N LYS A 168 13.95 -20.50 -45.44
CA LYS A 168 15.39 -20.65 -45.77
C LYS A 168 15.75 -20.31 -47.22
N ASP A 169 14.86 -20.58 -48.17
CA ASP A 169 15.12 -20.36 -49.60
C ASP A 169 14.81 -18.92 -50.07
N ARG A 170 14.38 -18.04 -49.17
CA ARG A 170 13.93 -16.67 -49.47
C ARG A 170 14.87 -15.66 -48.83
N LYS A 171 14.99 -14.49 -49.46
CA LYS A 171 15.67 -13.35 -48.82
C LYS A 171 14.80 -12.83 -47.69
N THR A 172 15.27 -12.99 -46.45
CA THR A 172 14.56 -12.55 -45.25
C THR A 172 15.25 -11.35 -44.62
N THR A 173 14.45 -10.45 -44.05
CA THR A 173 14.91 -9.36 -43.18
C THR A 173 14.34 -9.58 -41.79
N LEU A 174 15.20 -9.74 -40.79
CA LEU A 174 14.80 -9.88 -39.38
C LEU A 174 14.98 -8.55 -38.65
N GLN A 175 13.94 -8.10 -37.97
CA GLN A 175 13.96 -6.98 -37.04
C GLN A 175 13.49 -7.46 -35.67
N ARG A 176 14.26 -7.13 -34.62
CA ARG A 176 13.86 -7.35 -33.23
C ARG A 176 13.28 -6.05 -32.69
N TYR A 177 12.16 -6.15 -31.98
CA TYR A 177 11.56 -5.03 -31.27
C TYR A 177 12.07 -5.02 -29.83
N LYS A 178 12.56 -3.87 -29.36
CA LYS A 178 12.90 -3.68 -27.94
C LYS A 178 11.80 -3.03 -27.14
N GLY A 179 10.97 -2.22 -27.79
CA GLY A 179 9.86 -1.52 -27.16
C GLY A 179 8.77 -1.17 -28.17
N LEU A 180 7.60 -0.74 -27.68
CA LEU A 180 6.46 -0.41 -28.53
C LEU A 180 6.74 0.82 -29.39
N GLY A 181 7.62 1.73 -28.95
CA GLY A 181 8.02 2.91 -29.69
C GLY A 181 8.79 2.64 -31.00
N GLU A 182 9.30 1.42 -31.19
CA GLU A 182 9.96 1.00 -32.44
C GLU A 182 8.96 0.52 -33.51
N MET A 183 7.67 0.45 -33.16
CA MET A 183 6.60 0.03 -34.05
C MET A 183 5.86 1.23 -34.64
N ASN A 184 5.56 1.15 -35.94
CA ASN A 184 4.65 2.11 -36.56
C ASN A 184 3.19 1.85 -36.11
N PRO A 185 2.30 2.85 -36.15
CA PRO A 185 0.91 2.70 -35.70
C PRO A 185 0.15 1.54 -36.35
N GLU A 186 0.37 1.27 -37.64
CA GLU A 186 -0.25 0.14 -38.35
C GLU A 186 0.24 -1.20 -37.80
N GLN A 187 1.53 -1.30 -37.47
CA GLN A 187 2.12 -2.51 -36.90
C GLN A 187 1.58 -2.77 -35.50
N LEU A 188 1.51 -1.73 -34.68
CA LEU A 188 0.92 -1.80 -33.34
C LEU A 188 -0.55 -2.24 -33.43
N TRP A 189 -1.32 -1.64 -34.34
CA TRP A 189 -2.72 -2.02 -34.55
C TRP A 189 -2.85 -3.49 -34.92
N MET A 190 -2.10 -3.95 -35.93
CA MET A 190 -2.24 -5.31 -36.46
C MET A 190 -1.78 -6.39 -35.49
N THR A 191 -0.91 -6.05 -34.54
CA THR A 191 -0.27 -7.02 -33.63
C THR A 191 -0.87 -7.02 -32.22
N THR A 192 -1.07 -5.85 -31.60
CA THR A 192 -1.46 -5.76 -30.17
C THR A 192 -2.85 -5.20 -29.95
N MET A 193 -3.36 -4.35 -30.84
CA MET A 193 -4.66 -3.69 -30.62
C MET A 193 -5.83 -4.42 -31.30
N ASN A 194 -5.61 -5.01 -32.47
CA ASN A 194 -6.66 -5.66 -33.26
C ASN A 194 -7.28 -6.84 -32.49
N PRO A 195 -8.57 -6.80 -32.13
CA PRO A 195 -9.21 -7.86 -31.35
C PRO A 195 -9.18 -9.25 -31.98
N ALA A 196 -9.06 -9.34 -33.31
CA ALA A 196 -9.02 -10.61 -34.03
C ALA A 196 -7.63 -11.27 -34.03
N LYS A 197 -6.56 -10.53 -33.77
CA LYS A 197 -5.17 -11.01 -33.89
C LYS A 197 -4.35 -10.85 -32.62
N ARG A 198 -4.73 -9.93 -31.73
CA ARG A 198 -3.97 -9.63 -30.52
C ARG A 198 -3.89 -10.82 -29.58
N MET A 199 -2.75 -10.95 -28.92
CA MET A 199 -2.57 -11.90 -27.81
C MET A 199 -2.59 -11.15 -26.49
N LEU A 200 -3.45 -11.61 -25.58
CA LEU A 200 -3.61 -11.04 -24.24
C LEU A 200 -3.46 -12.17 -23.20
N LYS A 201 -2.70 -11.89 -22.14
CA LYS A 201 -2.70 -12.68 -20.91
C LYS A 201 -3.78 -12.14 -19.98
N GLN A 202 -4.73 -12.97 -19.57
CA GLN A 202 -5.69 -12.58 -18.53
C GLN A 202 -5.05 -12.78 -17.16
N VAL A 203 -5.21 -11.80 -16.27
CA VAL A 203 -4.67 -11.86 -14.90
C VAL A 203 -5.71 -12.49 -13.98
N HIS A 204 -5.28 -13.47 -13.17
CA HIS A 204 -6.11 -14.14 -12.18
C HIS A 204 -5.38 -14.24 -10.83
N ILE A 205 -6.13 -14.32 -9.74
CA ILE A 205 -5.61 -14.56 -8.38
C ILE A 205 -6.07 -15.94 -7.97
N GLU A 206 -5.14 -16.90 -7.92
CA GLU A 206 -5.43 -18.26 -7.44
C GLU A 206 -5.52 -18.29 -5.92
N GLU A 207 -4.48 -17.80 -5.23
CA GLU A 207 -4.39 -17.76 -3.78
C GLU A 207 -4.04 -16.35 -3.32
N ALA A 208 -4.99 -15.68 -2.66
CA ALA A 208 -4.85 -14.28 -2.26
C ALA A 208 -3.77 -14.08 -1.19
N GLU A 209 -3.61 -15.04 -0.27
CA GLU A 209 -2.63 -14.96 0.82
C GLU A 209 -1.19 -15.07 0.28
N ALA A 210 -0.92 -16.06 -0.57
CA ALA A 210 0.36 -16.20 -1.24
C ALA A 210 0.71 -14.99 -2.13
N ALA A 211 -0.28 -14.45 -2.85
CA ALA A 211 -0.09 -13.25 -3.65
C ALA A 211 0.27 -12.03 -2.77
N ASP A 212 -0.40 -11.85 -1.63
CA ASP A 212 -0.11 -10.75 -0.70
C ASP A 212 1.30 -10.85 -0.11
N GLU A 213 1.74 -12.06 0.27
CA GLU A 213 3.10 -12.31 0.75
C GLU A 213 4.13 -11.91 -0.31
N ILE A 214 3.95 -12.36 -1.56
CA ILE A 214 4.86 -12.03 -2.66
C ILE A 214 4.90 -10.52 -2.91
N PHE A 215 3.74 -9.85 -2.97
CA PHE A 215 3.69 -8.40 -3.14
C PHE A 215 4.33 -7.66 -1.97
N SER A 216 4.19 -8.15 -0.73
CA SER A 216 4.83 -7.56 0.44
C SER A 216 6.36 -7.67 0.37
N ILE A 217 6.87 -8.85 0.00
CA ILE A 217 8.32 -9.07 -0.16
C ILE A 217 8.90 -8.23 -1.30
N LEU A 218 8.24 -8.21 -2.46
CA LEU A 218 8.77 -7.54 -3.65
C LEU A 218 8.57 -6.03 -3.62
N MET A 219 7.43 -5.55 -3.11
CA MET A 219 7.01 -4.15 -3.23
C MET A 219 6.96 -3.40 -1.90
N GLY A 220 7.27 -4.06 -0.77
CA GLY A 220 7.34 -3.42 0.56
C GLY A 220 8.60 -2.56 0.76
N ASP A 221 8.69 -1.90 1.91
CA ASP A 221 9.79 -0.96 2.20
C ASP A 221 11.09 -1.67 2.61
N ASP A 222 11.00 -2.91 3.11
CA ASP A 222 12.17 -3.65 3.60
C ASP A 222 12.99 -4.24 2.45
N VAL A 223 14.26 -3.81 2.39
CA VAL A 223 15.22 -4.23 1.36
C VAL A 223 15.74 -5.65 1.60
N ALA A 224 15.88 -6.08 2.86
CA ALA A 224 16.55 -7.35 3.17
C ALA A 224 15.76 -8.60 2.69
N PRO A 225 14.44 -8.71 2.94
CA PRO A 225 13.61 -9.79 2.41
C PRO A 225 13.61 -9.81 0.88
N ARG A 226 13.43 -8.65 0.25
CA ARG A 226 13.46 -8.51 -1.22
C ARG A 226 14.76 -9.04 -1.79
N LYS A 227 15.91 -8.62 -1.24
CA LYS A 227 17.23 -9.05 -1.72
C LYS A 227 17.41 -10.56 -1.59
N LYS A 228 17.02 -11.13 -0.45
CA LYS A 228 17.09 -12.59 -0.23
C LYS A 228 16.22 -13.34 -1.23
N PHE A 229 15.00 -12.86 -1.47
CA PHE A 229 14.08 -13.46 -2.44
C PHE A 229 14.68 -13.47 -3.85
N ILE A 230 15.22 -12.34 -4.30
CA ILE A 230 15.87 -12.23 -5.62
C ILE A 230 17.06 -13.20 -5.72
N GLN A 231 17.91 -13.27 -4.69
CA GLN A 231 19.07 -14.16 -4.71
C GLN A 231 18.71 -15.65 -4.82
N ILE A 232 17.61 -16.06 -4.18
CA ILE A 232 17.16 -17.47 -4.21
C ILE A 232 16.53 -17.80 -5.56
N ASN A 233 15.72 -16.88 -6.11
CA ASN A 233 14.85 -17.17 -7.24
C ASN A 233 15.36 -16.66 -8.59
N ALA A 234 16.39 -15.81 -8.63
CA ALA A 234 16.91 -15.23 -9.88
C ALA A 234 17.33 -16.28 -10.92
N HIS A 235 17.81 -17.45 -10.48
CA HIS A 235 18.20 -18.54 -11.37
C HIS A 235 17.01 -19.25 -12.05
N GLN A 236 15.80 -19.07 -11.51
CA GLN A 236 14.57 -19.64 -12.07
C GLN A 236 13.93 -18.69 -13.09
N ALA A 237 14.37 -17.43 -13.14
CA ALA A 237 13.85 -16.46 -14.08
C ALA A 237 14.36 -16.78 -15.50
N SER A 238 13.45 -17.23 -16.36
CA SER A 238 13.66 -17.17 -17.81
C SER A 238 13.32 -15.74 -18.25
N LEU A 239 14.35 -14.90 -18.36
CA LEU A 239 14.20 -13.62 -19.05
C LEU A 239 14.15 -13.95 -20.54
N ASP A 240 12.98 -13.79 -21.17
CA ASP A 240 12.85 -13.81 -22.62
C ASP A 240 13.55 -12.55 -23.17
N VAL A 241 14.90 -12.56 -23.21
CA VAL A 241 15.72 -11.49 -23.79
C VAL A 241 15.83 -11.67 -25.29
#